data_AF-A5C518-F1
#
_entry.id   AF-A5C518-F1
#
_cell.length_a   1.000
_cell.length_b   1.000
_cell.length_c   1.000
_cell.angle_alpha   90.00
_cell.angle_beta   90.00
_cell.angle_gamma   90.00
#
_symmetry.space_group_name_H-M   'P 1'
#
loop_
_entity.id
_entity.type
_entity.pdbx_description
1 polymer ?
#
loop_
_entity_poly.entity_id
_entity_poly.type
_entity_poly.pdbx_seq_one_letter_code
_entity_poly.pdbx_strand_id
1 'polypeptide(L)'
;MLDFQLPVLDETEIQELLSLFQTDHQVASQSGSEDTNPAVCSTDERKRKRMISNRESARRSRWRKKKHLENLSNEVNRLLVQNREYKHRLGSVTHQCHLVGRDNERLTYEYLALRTKLYDLYRILVTMQLQ
;
A
#
# COMPACT_ATOMS: atom_id res chain seq x y z
N MET A 1 -15.63 -7.84 3.49
CA MET A 1 -16.38 -6.73 2.86
C MET A 1 -15.37 -5.60 2.73
N LEU A 2 -14.86 -5.34 1.52
CA LEU A 2 -13.94 -4.22 1.28
C LEU A 2 -14.81 -2.97 1.22
N ASP A 3 -14.78 -2.14 2.26
CA ASP A 3 -15.49 -0.88 2.28
C ASP A 3 -14.94 -0.01 1.15
N PHE A 4 -15.68 0.04 0.04
CA PHE A 4 -15.48 0.99 -1.05
C PHE A 4 -15.92 2.35 -0.52
N GLN A 5 -15.06 2.96 0.30
CA GLN A 5 -15.24 4.32 0.74
C GLN A 5 -15.01 5.20 -0.50
N LEU A 6 -16.10 5.58 -1.18
CA LEU A 6 -16.05 6.68 -2.13
C LEU A 6 -15.32 7.83 -1.40
N PRO A 7 -14.29 8.45 -2.00
CA PRO A 7 -13.64 9.58 -1.38
C PRO A 7 -14.70 10.65 -1.18
N VAL A 8 -15.12 10.83 0.08
CA VAL A 8 -15.99 11.93 0.47
C VAL A 8 -15.18 13.17 0.15
N LEU A 9 -15.66 13.93 -0.84
CA LEU A 9 -15.02 15.18 -1.22
C LEU A 9 -14.86 16.01 0.06
N ASP A 10 -13.63 16.38 0.37
CA ASP A 10 -13.38 17.15 1.58
C ASP A 10 -14.07 18.52 1.47
N GLU A 11 -14.38 19.14 2.60
CA GLU A 11 -15.10 20.42 2.63
C GLU A 11 -14.40 21.48 1.77
N THR A 12 -13.07 21.38 1.64
CA THR A 12 -12.27 22.24 0.78
C THR A 12 -12.48 21.97 -0.71
N GLU A 13 -12.63 20.72 -1.14
CA GLU A 13 -12.94 20.31 -2.50
C GLU A 13 -14.35 20.78 -2.91
N ILE A 14 -15.32 20.72 -1.98
CA ILE A 14 -16.67 21.24 -2.19
C ILE A 14 -16.66 22.77 -2.34
N GLN A 15 -15.98 23.47 -1.43
CA GLN A 15 -15.86 24.93 -1.46
C GLN A 15 -15.10 25.42 -2.69
N GLU A 16 -14.14 24.63 -3.16
CA GLU A 16 -13.34 24.94 -4.34
C GLU A 16 -14.13 24.76 -5.64
N LEU A 17 -14.98 23.72 -5.74
CA LEU A 17 -15.94 23.58 -6.84
C LEU A 17 -16.97 24.71 -6.88
N LEU A 18 -17.48 25.14 -5.72
CA LEU A 18 -18.42 26.26 -5.61
C LEU A 18 -17.79 27.59 -6.07
N SER A 19 -16.50 27.81 -5.79
CA SER A 19 -15.78 29.01 -6.24
C SER A 19 -15.58 29.09 -7.77
N LEU A 20 -15.63 27.96 -8.48
CA LEU A 20 -15.49 27.87 -9.93
C LEU A 20 -16.72 28.43 -10.67
N PHE A 21 -17.91 28.22 -10.11
CA PHE A 21 -19.16 28.75 -10.68
C PHE A 21 -19.35 30.26 -10.40
N GLN A 22 -18.61 30.84 -9.46
CA GLN A 22 -18.73 32.26 -9.09
C GLN A 22 -17.92 33.19 -9.99
N THR A 23 -16.92 32.69 -10.74
CA THR A 23 -16.07 33.55 -11.59
C THR A 23 -16.71 34.00 -12.90
N ASP A 24 -17.81 33.39 -13.34
CA ASP A 24 -18.46 33.72 -14.61
C ASP A 24 -19.44 34.91 -14.53
N HIS A 25 -19.72 35.43 -13.31
CA HIS A 25 -20.76 36.45 -13.12
C HIS A 25 -20.29 37.88 -12.82
N GLN A 26 -18.99 38.19 -12.90
CA GLN A 26 -18.50 39.57 -12.74
C GLN A 26 -17.52 39.93 -13.86
N VAL A 27 -18.04 40.63 -14.89
CA VAL A 27 -17.68 42.01 -15.29
C VAL A 27 -18.42 42.31 -16.61
N ALA A 28 -19.62 42.89 -16.51
CA ALA A 28 -20.25 43.67 -17.58
C ALA A 28 -21.12 44.75 -16.94
N SER A 29 -20.50 45.61 -16.13
CA SER A 29 -21.13 46.82 -15.61
C SER A 29 -20.03 47.82 -15.26
N GLN A 30 -19.49 48.48 -16.27
CA GLN A 30 -18.85 49.77 -16.11
C GLN A 30 -19.23 50.62 -17.33
N SER A 31 -20.23 51.46 -17.09
CA SER A 31 -20.60 52.62 -17.90
C SER A 31 -19.57 53.74 -17.63
N GLY A 32 -19.07 54.38 -18.69
CA GLY A 32 -18.45 55.70 -18.60
C GLY A 32 -17.09 55.88 -19.27
N SER A 33 -17.11 56.65 -20.37
CA SER A 33 -16.08 57.58 -20.86
C SER A 33 -14.81 57.05 -21.56
N GLU A 34 -14.80 57.31 -22.87
CA GLU A 34 -13.75 57.81 -23.78
C GLU A 34 -12.25 57.64 -23.43
N ASP A 35 -11.48 57.24 -24.45
CA ASP A 35 -10.02 57.07 -24.53
C ASP A 35 -9.39 55.89 -23.78
N THR A 36 -9.55 54.68 -24.32
CA THR A 36 -8.65 53.58 -23.97
C THR A 36 -8.13 52.88 -25.22
N ASN A 37 -6.82 53.05 -25.46
CA ASN A 37 -6.07 52.34 -26.50
C ASN A 37 -6.43 50.83 -26.47
N PRO A 38 -6.96 50.24 -27.57
CA PRO A 38 -7.40 48.84 -27.60
C PRO A 38 -6.29 47.85 -27.25
N ALA A 39 -5.02 48.26 -27.39
CA ALA A 39 -3.85 47.49 -26.98
C ALA A 39 -3.77 47.26 -25.45
N VAL A 40 -4.17 48.22 -24.61
CA VAL A 40 -4.06 48.12 -23.14
C VAL A 40 -5.11 47.15 -22.59
N CYS A 41 -6.36 47.29 -23.04
CA CYS A 41 -7.47 46.38 -22.69
C CYS A 41 -7.15 44.91 -23.07
N SER A 42 -6.51 44.69 -24.24
CA SER A 42 -6.06 43.36 -24.67
C SER A 42 -4.98 42.76 -23.75
N THR A 43 -4.04 43.59 -23.27
CA THR A 43 -2.98 43.10 -22.37
C THR A 43 -3.51 42.71 -20.99
N ASP A 44 -4.46 43.44 -20.44
CA ASP A 44 -5.04 43.16 -19.13
C ASP A 44 -5.97 41.93 -19.18
N GLU A 45 -6.72 41.76 -20.26
CA GLU A 45 -7.47 40.52 -20.50
C GLU A 45 -6.53 39.30 -20.63
N ARG A 46 -5.38 39.46 -21.31
CA ARG A 46 -4.36 38.41 -21.40
C ARG A 46 -3.71 38.11 -20.04
N LYS A 47 -3.53 39.11 -19.16
CA LYS A 47 -3.07 38.89 -17.78
C LYS A 47 -4.12 38.16 -16.97
N ARG A 48 -5.40 38.56 -17.07
CA ARG A 48 -6.54 37.88 -16.40
C ARG A 48 -6.60 36.40 -16.78
N LYS A 49 -6.57 36.09 -18.08
CA LYS A 49 -6.54 34.70 -18.58
C LYS A 49 -5.33 33.92 -18.07
N ARG A 50 -4.14 34.54 -18.00
CA ARG A 50 -2.94 33.91 -17.43
C ARG A 50 -3.07 33.63 -15.94
N MET A 51 -3.65 34.55 -15.16
CA MET A 51 -3.89 34.33 -13.73
C MET A 51 -4.83 33.15 -13.49
N ILE A 52 -5.91 33.05 -14.28
CA ILE A 52 -6.87 31.94 -14.18
C ILE A 52 -6.18 30.61 -14.56
N SER A 53 -5.46 30.58 -15.69
CA SER A 53 -4.77 29.38 -16.16
C SER A 53 -3.64 28.93 -15.20
N ASN A 54 -2.87 29.87 -14.64
CA ASN A 54 -1.85 29.55 -13.62
C ASN A 54 -2.48 29.05 -12.33
N ARG A 55 -3.59 29.64 -11.89
CA ARG A 55 -4.33 29.15 -10.72
C ARG A 55 -4.80 27.72 -10.94
N GLU A 56 -5.38 27.43 -12.10
CA GLU A 56 -5.87 26.10 -12.44
C GLU A 56 -4.73 25.08 -12.57
N SER A 57 -3.61 25.44 -13.21
CA SER A 57 -2.45 24.54 -13.34
C SER A 57 -1.75 24.28 -12.00
N ALA A 58 -1.62 25.30 -11.13
CA ALA A 58 -1.13 25.13 -9.77
C ALA A 58 -2.03 24.18 -8.96
N ARG A 59 -3.35 24.31 -9.10
CA ARG A 59 -4.31 23.37 -8.48
C ARG A 59 -4.15 21.95 -9.02
N ARG A 60 -4.12 21.76 -10.34
CA ARG A 60 -3.88 20.44 -10.96
C ARG A 60 -2.56 19.82 -10.52
N SER A 61 -1.54 20.64 -10.30
CA SER A 61 -0.25 20.19 -9.76
C SER A 61 -0.38 19.72 -8.30
N ARG A 62 -1.03 20.51 -7.44
CA ARG A 62 -1.32 20.14 -6.04
C ARG A 62 -2.14 18.86 -5.94
N TRP A 63 -3.20 18.74 -6.74
CA TRP A 63 -4.07 17.56 -6.77
C TRP A 63 -3.31 16.30 -7.20
N ARG A 64 -2.51 16.37 -8.28
CA ARG A 64 -1.66 15.23 -8.70
C ARG A 64 -0.69 14.80 -7.60
N LYS A 65 -0.10 15.76 -6.88
CA LYS A 65 0.78 15.46 -5.74
C LYS A 65 0.03 14.82 -4.56
N LYS A 66 -1.17 15.33 -4.20
CA LYS A 66 -2.04 14.73 -3.17
C LYS A 66 -2.37 13.28 -3.51
N LYS A 67 -2.86 13.03 -4.73
CA LYS A 67 -3.19 11.68 -5.22
C LYS A 67 -1.97 10.74 -5.23
N HIS A 68 -0.80 11.24 -5.60
CA HIS A 68 0.43 10.42 -5.56
C HIS A 68 0.81 10.02 -4.13
N LEU A 69 0.70 10.94 -3.17
CA LEU A 69 0.95 10.63 -1.75
C LEU A 69 -0.05 9.63 -1.19
N GLU A 70 -1.33 9.77 -1.54
CA GLU A 70 -2.38 8.82 -1.16
C GLU A 70 -2.11 7.42 -1.72
N ASN A 71 -1.78 7.32 -3.02
CA ASN A 71 -1.42 6.06 -3.64
C ASN A 71 -0.22 5.39 -2.95
N LEU A 72 0.81 6.18 -2.59
CA LEU A 72 1.98 5.66 -1.88
C LEU A 72 1.62 5.20 -0.46
N SER A 73 0.77 5.93 0.25
CA SER A 73 0.26 5.54 1.57
C SER A 73 -0.49 4.21 1.51
N ASN A 74 -1.38 4.05 0.52
CA ASN A 74 -2.12 2.82 0.29
C ASN A 74 -1.18 1.64 -0.03
N GLU A 75 -0.15 1.88 -0.83
CA GLU A 75 0.87 0.86 -1.14
C GLU A 75 1.63 0.43 0.11
N VAL A 76 2.08 1.37 0.94
CA VAL A 76 2.74 1.07 2.21
C VAL A 76 1.84 0.25 3.13
N ASN A 77 0.57 0.62 3.26
CA ASN A 77 -0.39 -0.12 4.08
C ASN A 77 -0.60 -1.55 3.56
N ARG A 78 -0.73 -1.73 2.24
CA ARG A 78 -0.84 -3.05 1.62
C ARG A 78 0.39 -3.91 1.92
N LEU A 79 1.58 -3.35 1.72
CA LEU A 79 2.84 -4.05 1.99
C LEU A 79 3.01 -4.41 3.47
N LEU A 80 2.56 -3.54 4.39
CA LEU A 80 2.58 -3.83 5.83
C LEU A 80 1.69 -5.03 6.18
N VAL A 81 0.48 -5.10 5.62
CA VAL A 81 -0.44 -6.23 5.83
C VAL A 81 0.18 -7.52 5.28
N GLN A 82 0.69 -7.49 4.04
CA GLN A 82 1.36 -8.64 3.43
C GLN A 82 2.58 -9.09 4.24
N ASN A 83 3.40 -8.15 4.73
CA ASN A 83 4.57 -8.47 5.55
C ASN A 83 4.18 -9.17 6.86
N ARG A 84 3.09 -8.74 7.51
CA ARG A 84 2.57 -9.41 8.72
C ARG A 84 2.08 -10.82 8.41
N GLU A 85 1.36 -11.00 7.30
CA GLU A 85 0.90 -12.32 6.87
C GLU A 85 2.08 -13.27 6.59
N TYR A 86 3.10 -12.81 5.85
CA TYR A 86 4.29 -13.62 5.57
C TYR A 86 5.06 -13.96 6.84
N LYS A 87 5.20 -13.03 7.79
CA LYS A 87 5.81 -13.31 9.10
C LYS A 87 5.05 -14.38 9.87
N HIS A 88 3.73 -14.31 9.88
CA HIS A 88 2.89 -15.32 10.55
C HIS A 88 3.05 -16.69 9.89
N ARG A 89 2.99 -16.75 8.55
CA ARG A 89 3.18 -17.99 7.78
C ARG A 89 4.57 -18.59 8.03
N LEU A 90 5.62 -17.77 8.03
CA LEU A 90 6.97 -18.20 8.35
C LEU A 90 7.05 -18.80 9.75
N GLY A 91 6.50 -18.10 10.76
CA GLY A 91 6.48 -18.60 12.14
C GLY A 91 5.76 -19.96 12.27
N SER A 92 4.63 -20.13 11.57
CA SER A 92 3.90 -21.40 11.53
C SER A 92 4.74 -22.52 10.92
N VAL A 93 5.36 -22.29 9.75
CA VAL A 93 6.22 -23.29 9.09
C VAL A 93 7.42 -23.63 9.96
N THR A 94 8.09 -22.64 10.56
CA THR A 94 9.20 -22.87 11.48
C THR A 94 8.78 -23.75 12.67
N HIS A 95 7.61 -23.49 13.26
CA HIS A 95 7.08 -24.32 14.34
C HIS A 95 6.84 -25.76 13.88
N GLN A 96 6.21 -25.97 12.71
CA GLN A 96 5.99 -27.30 12.16
C GLN A 96 7.30 -28.04 11.88
N CYS A 97 8.31 -27.35 11.32
CA CYS A 97 9.64 -27.93 11.11
C CYS A 97 10.28 -28.40 12.43
N HIS A 98 10.15 -27.63 13.51
CA HIS A 98 10.65 -28.06 14.83
C HIS A 98 9.92 -29.30 15.36
N LEU A 99 8.59 -29.38 15.20
CA LEU A 99 7.82 -30.55 15.61
C LEU A 99 8.26 -31.81 14.85
N VAL A 100 8.35 -31.71 13.52
CA VAL A 100 8.81 -32.81 12.66
C VAL A 100 10.26 -33.20 12.99
N GLY A 101 11.13 -32.23 13.25
CA GLY A 101 12.51 -32.48 13.70
C GLY A 101 12.56 -33.31 14.97
N ARG A 102 11.78 -32.93 15.98
CA ARG A 102 11.70 -33.67 17.26
C ARG A 102 11.15 -35.08 17.08
N ASP A 103 10.13 -35.25 16.25
CA ASP A 103 9.56 -36.57 15.97
C ASP A 103 10.55 -37.47 15.23
N ASN A 104 11.34 -36.90 14.32
CA ASN A 104 12.41 -37.61 13.62
C ASN A 104 13.54 -38.04 14.57
N GLU A 105 13.95 -37.17 15.49
CA GLU A 105 14.91 -37.50 16.54
C GLU A 105 14.39 -38.66 17.41
N ARG A 106 13.13 -38.60 17.86
CA ARG A 106 12.49 -39.68 18.61
C ARG A 106 12.53 -41.01 17.85
N LEU A 107 12.10 -41.01 16.59
CA LEU A 107 12.13 -42.21 15.74
C LEU A 107 13.54 -42.76 15.55
N THR A 108 14.53 -41.88 15.45
CA THR A 108 15.95 -42.27 15.35
C THR A 108 16.42 -42.99 16.62
N TYR A 109 16.05 -42.49 17.80
CA TYR A 109 16.35 -43.14 19.07
C TYR A 109 15.68 -44.51 19.20
N GLU A 110 14.39 -44.61 18.84
CA GLU A 110 13.66 -45.89 18.85
C GLU A 110 14.26 -46.91 17.89
N TYR A 111 14.60 -46.48 16.67
CA TYR A 111 15.30 -47.31 15.68
C TYR A 111 16.62 -47.84 16.24
N LEU A 112 17.45 -46.97 16.82
CA LEU A 112 18.75 -47.36 17.36
C LEU A 112 18.59 -48.35 18.52
N ALA A 113 17.65 -48.09 19.43
CA ALA A 113 17.37 -48.98 20.55
C ALA A 113 16.92 -50.37 20.07
N LEU A 114 16.04 -50.44 19.07
CA LEU A 114 15.59 -51.71 18.50
C LEU A 114 16.72 -52.44 17.78
N ARG A 115 17.56 -51.71 17.03
CA ARG A 115 18.73 -52.28 16.35
C ARG A 115 19.73 -52.87 17.34
N THR A 116 20.00 -52.19 18.45
CA THR A 116 20.87 -52.72 19.51
C THR A 116 20.30 -53.99 20.13
N LYS A 117 19.01 -53.99 20.48
CA LYS A 117 18.34 -55.20 21.01
C LYS A 117 18.44 -56.38 20.05
N LEU A 118 18.23 -56.15 18.75
CA LEU A 118 18.33 -57.18 17.74
C LEU A 118 19.76 -57.74 17.61
N TYR A 119 20.76 -56.86 17.67
CA TYR A 119 22.17 -57.26 17.67
C TYR A 119 22.52 -58.10 18.90
N ASP A 120 22.04 -57.71 20.09
CA ASP A 120 22.28 -58.47 21.32
C ASP A 120 21.64 -59.87 21.26
N LEU A 121 20.41 -59.98 20.76
CA LEU A 121 19.76 -61.27 20.54
C LEU A 121 20.52 -62.15 19.55
N TYR A 122 20.99 -61.57 18.44
CA TYR A 122 21.82 -62.30 17.46
C TYR A 122 23.11 -62.81 18.10
N ARG A 123 23.78 -61.97 18.91
CA ARG A 123 24.98 -62.39 19.65
C ARG A 123 24.71 -63.55 20.59
N ILE A 124 23.63 -63.48 21.39
CA ILE A 124 23.25 -64.56 22.30
C ILE A 124 23.03 -65.86 21.53
N LEU A 125 22.27 -65.81 20.44
CA LEU A 125 21.97 -66.99 19.62
C LEU A 125 23.24 -67.63 19.05
N VAL A 126 24.15 -66.82 18.51
CA VAL A 126 25.45 -67.31 18.00
C VAL A 126 26.29 -67.93 19.12
N THR A 127 26.34 -67.30 20.30
CA THR A 127 27.10 -67.88 21.43
C THR A 127 26.51 -69.21 21.92
N MET A 128 25.19 -69.37 21.89
CA MET A 128 24.53 -70.62 22.28
C MET A 128 24.72 -71.75 21.24
N GLN A 129 24.95 -71.41 19.97
CA GLN A 129 25.21 -72.40 18.91
C GLN A 129 26.67 -72.89 18.88
N LEU A 130 27.59 -72.16 19.52
CA LEU A 130 29.01 -72.47 19.58
C LEU A 130 29.42 -73.22 20.87
N GLN A 131 28.49 -73.43 21.80
CA GLN A 131 28.62 -74.27 22.99
C GLN A 131 27.99 -75.64 22.75
#